data_AF-A0A836TZZ7-F1
#
_entry.id   AF-A0A836TZZ7-F1
#
_cell.length_a   1.000
_cell.length_b   1.000
_cell.length_c   1.000
_cell.angle_alpha   90.00
_cell.angle_beta   90.00
_cell.angle_gamma   90.00
#
_symmetry.space_group_name_H-M   'P 1'
#
loop_
_entity.id
_entity.type
_entity.pdbx_description
1 polymer ?
#
loop_
_entity_poly.entity_id
_entity_poly.type
_entity_poly.pdbx_seq_one_letter_code
_entity_poly.pdbx_strand_id
1 'polypeptide(L)'
;MQQLYRRIYNDPEFHQLEKKRRIFSWSLALIVLLIYFSFILIIAFYPEIFAKTIAVNSVISWGIPVGLFVIISSFLLTGIYVYRANKEFDATSQKIVKQHINDGRV
;
A
#
# COMPACT_ATOMS: atom_id res chain seq x y z
N MET A 1 16.62 -28.55 4.45
CA MET A 1 16.10 -27.17 4.33
C MET A 1 16.30 -26.54 2.93
N GLN A 2 17.51 -26.50 2.36
CA GLN A 2 17.74 -25.81 1.07
C GLN A 2 17.05 -26.45 -0.16
N GLN A 3 16.85 -27.77 -0.18
CA GLN A 3 16.23 -28.47 -1.32
C GLN A 3 14.71 -28.28 -1.41
N LEU A 4 14.05 -28.02 -0.27
CA LEU A 4 12.61 -27.74 -0.21
C LEU A 4 12.30 -26.36 -0.81
N TYR A 5 13.16 -25.37 -0.49
CA TYR A 5 13.09 -24.01 -1.04
C TYR A 5 13.18 -23.99 -2.57
N ARG A 6 14.11 -24.78 -3.16
CA ARG A 6 14.28 -24.85 -4.62
C ARG A 6 13.10 -25.49 -5.35
N ARG A 7 12.41 -26.46 -4.73
CA ARG A 7 11.22 -27.09 -5.34
C ARG A 7 10.02 -26.17 -5.34
N ILE A 8 9.84 -25.41 -4.26
CA ILE A 8 8.77 -24.41 -4.14
C ILE A 8 8.99 -23.25 -5.12
N TYR A 9 10.25 -22.83 -5.32
CA TYR A 9 10.58 -21.72 -6.23
C TYR A 9 10.43 -22.07 -7.72
N ASN A 10 10.57 -23.34 -8.09
CA ASN A 10 10.40 -23.82 -9.46
C ASN A 10 8.93 -24.18 -9.80
N ASP A 11 8.01 -24.02 -8.85
CA ASP A 11 6.60 -24.32 -9.08
C ASP A 11 5.92 -23.15 -9.84
N PRO A 12 5.32 -23.40 -11.02
CA PRO A 12 4.66 -22.37 -11.80
C PRO A 12 3.50 -21.67 -11.06
N GLU A 13 2.88 -22.30 -10.05
CA GLU A 13 1.91 -21.62 -9.19
C GLU A 13 2.54 -20.50 -8.35
N PHE A 14 3.78 -20.70 -7.88
CA PHE A 14 4.49 -19.74 -7.02
C PHE A 14 4.83 -18.45 -7.78
N HIS A 15 5.23 -18.56 -9.04
CA HIS A 15 5.47 -17.41 -9.92
C HIS A 15 4.19 -16.66 -10.32
N GLN A 16 3.04 -17.34 -10.44
CA GLN A 16 1.77 -16.66 -10.69
C GLN A 16 1.29 -15.85 -9.48
N LEU A 17 1.50 -16.38 -8.27
CA LEU A 17 1.29 -15.67 -7.00
C LEU A 17 2.20 -14.44 -6.90
N GLU A 18 3.48 -14.59 -7.23
CA GLU A 18 4.46 -13.50 -7.18
C GLU A 18 4.14 -12.38 -8.19
N LYS A 19 3.66 -12.73 -9.40
CA LYS A 19 3.18 -11.74 -10.38
C LYS A 19 1.95 -10.96 -9.89
N LYS A 20 0.97 -11.64 -9.29
CA LYS A 20 -0.22 -10.98 -8.72
C LYS A 20 0.18 -10.01 -7.60
N ARG A 21 1.08 -10.43 -6.71
CA ARG A 21 1.66 -9.59 -5.66
C ARG A 21 2.38 -8.37 -6.22
N ARG A 22 3.20 -8.56 -7.25
CA ARG A 22 3.97 -7.47 -7.86
C ARG A 22 3.07 -6.40 -8.46
N ILE A 23 2.00 -6.79 -9.15
CA ILE A 23 1.02 -5.85 -9.72
C ILE A 23 0.27 -5.11 -8.62
N PHE A 24 -0.05 -5.79 -7.52
CA PHE A 24 -0.71 -5.17 -6.37
C PHE A 24 0.18 -4.15 -5.65
N SER A 25 1.44 -4.48 -5.39
CA SER A 25 2.39 -3.53 -4.80
C SER A 25 2.67 -2.35 -5.73
N TRP A 26 2.75 -2.59 -7.05
CA TRP A 26 2.96 -1.53 -8.04
C TRP A 26 1.76 -0.58 -8.16
N SER A 27 0.53 -1.10 -8.12
CA SER A 27 -0.65 -0.23 -8.17
C SER A 27 -0.71 0.68 -6.94
N LEU A 28 -0.37 0.16 -5.77
CA LEU A 28 -0.35 0.97 -4.55
C LEU A 28 0.77 2.01 -4.57
N ALA A 29 1.97 1.64 -5.02
CA ALA A 29 3.07 2.58 -5.23
C ALA A 29 2.68 3.70 -6.19
N LEU A 30 1.95 3.38 -7.27
CA LEU A 30 1.44 4.37 -8.21
C LEU A 30 0.42 5.32 -7.55
N ILE A 31 -0.47 4.82 -6.70
CA ILE A 31 -1.44 5.68 -6.00
C ILE A 31 -0.72 6.63 -5.02
N VAL A 32 0.23 6.12 -4.24
CA VAL A 32 1.04 6.97 -3.34
C VAL A 32 1.79 8.03 -4.14
N LEU A 33 2.41 7.63 -5.27
CA LEU A 33 3.09 8.56 -6.18
C LEU A 33 2.15 9.66 -6.67
N LEU A 34 0.93 9.29 -7.13
CA LEU A 34 -0.06 10.25 -7.62
C LEU A 34 -0.53 11.22 -6.54
N ILE A 35 -0.79 10.74 -5.31
CA ILE A 35 -1.18 11.61 -4.20
C ILE A 35 -0.06 12.59 -3.88
N TYR A 36 1.18 12.11 -3.81
CA TYR A 36 2.34 12.93 -3.47
C TYR A 36 2.64 13.96 -4.56
N PHE A 37 2.62 13.56 -5.83
CA PHE A 37 2.77 14.48 -6.95
C PHE A 37 1.65 15.52 -7.00
N SER A 38 0.40 15.11 -6.80
CA SER A 38 -0.73 16.05 -6.78
C SER A 38 -0.57 17.09 -5.68
N PHE A 39 -0.18 16.67 -4.47
CA PHE A 39 0.08 17.58 -3.35
C PHE A 39 1.21 18.58 -3.66
N ILE A 40 2.35 18.08 -4.17
CA ILE A 40 3.49 18.92 -4.51
C ILE A 40 3.14 19.89 -5.64
N LEU A 41 2.45 19.43 -6.70
CA LEU A 41 2.03 20.26 -7.83
C LEU A 41 1.11 21.39 -7.36
N ILE A 42 0.14 21.08 -6.51
CA ILE A 42 -0.79 22.08 -5.98
C ILE A 42 -0.03 23.15 -5.16
N ILE A 43 0.93 22.74 -4.32
CA ILE A 43 1.76 23.68 -3.54
C ILE A 43 2.66 24.51 -4.44
N ALA A 44 3.25 23.90 -5.47
CA ALA A 44 4.21 24.54 -6.36
C ALA A 44 3.54 25.57 -7.30
N PHE A 45 2.36 25.26 -7.84
CA PHE A 45 1.67 26.10 -8.82
C PHE A 45 0.64 27.04 -8.20
N TYR A 46 0.05 26.69 -7.06
CA TYR A 46 -1.01 27.47 -6.42
C TYR A 46 -0.79 27.70 -4.91
N PRO A 47 0.39 28.22 -4.51
CA PRO A 47 0.68 28.49 -3.10
C PRO A 47 -0.30 29.52 -2.50
N GLU A 48 -0.86 30.41 -3.32
CA GLU A 48 -1.82 31.43 -2.87
C GLU A 48 -3.13 30.83 -2.34
N ILE A 49 -3.56 29.67 -2.85
CA ILE A 49 -4.74 28.96 -2.33
C ILE A 49 -4.47 28.56 -0.87
N PHE A 50 -3.24 28.16 -0.55
CA PHE A 50 -2.81 27.72 0.77
C PHE A 50 -2.52 28.89 1.69
N ALA A 51 -2.25 30.08 1.15
CA ALA A 51 -2.06 31.31 1.91
C ALA A 51 -3.38 32.03 2.23
N LYS A 52 -4.48 31.72 1.52
CA LYS A 52 -5.80 32.28 1.85
C LYS A 52 -6.30 31.76 3.19
N THR A 53 -6.61 32.70 4.08
CA THR A 53 -7.28 32.44 5.35
C THR A 53 -8.74 32.06 5.11
N ILE A 54 -9.24 31.10 5.87
CA ILE A 54 -10.60 30.56 5.69
C ILE A 54 -11.66 31.56 6.20
N ALA A 55 -11.28 32.45 7.13
CA ALA A 55 -12.15 33.50 7.64
C ALA A 55 -11.35 34.80 7.88
N VAL A 56 -12.06 35.93 7.82
CA VAL A 56 -11.51 37.30 7.88
C VAL A 56 -10.68 37.57 9.15
N ASN A 57 -10.88 36.81 10.23
CA ASN A 57 -10.15 36.90 11.50
C ASN A 57 -9.47 35.58 11.93
N SER A 58 -9.25 34.63 11.00
CA SER A 58 -8.67 33.33 11.33
C SER A 58 -7.22 33.23 10.87
N VAL A 59 -6.36 32.67 11.73
CA VAL A 59 -4.99 32.27 11.40
C VAL A 59 -4.93 30.95 10.62
N ILE A 60 -6.06 30.25 10.48
CA ILE A 60 -6.13 28.97 9.77
C ILE A 60 -6.27 29.26 8.26
N SER A 61 -5.23 28.91 7.52
CA SER A 61 -5.25 28.93 6.07
C SER A 61 -5.80 27.65 5.48
N TRP A 62 -6.26 27.69 4.23
CA TRP A 62 -6.70 26.52 3.48
C TRP A 62 -5.63 25.43 3.35
N GLY A 63 -4.36 25.76 3.59
CA GLY A 63 -3.29 24.77 3.63
C GLY A 63 -3.38 23.78 4.79
N ILE A 64 -3.94 24.18 5.93
CA ILE A 64 -4.09 23.28 7.08
C ILE A 64 -5.12 22.17 6.79
N PRO A 65 -6.36 22.45 6.33
CA PRO A 65 -7.30 21.41 5.95
C PRO A 65 -6.79 20.49 4.85
N VAL A 66 -6.11 21.04 3.83
CA VAL A 66 -5.59 20.23 2.73
C VAL A 66 -4.44 19.34 3.21
N GLY A 67 -3.51 19.86 4.01
CA GLY A 67 -2.46 19.06 4.63
C GLY A 67 -3.04 17.93 5.50
N LEU A 68 -4.06 18.24 6.31
CA LEU A 68 -4.75 17.24 7.12
C LEU A 68 -5.42 16.16 6.27
N PHE A 69 -6.06 16.55 5.16
CA PHE A 69 -6.65 15.61 4.21
C PHE A 69 -5.61 14.67 3.60
N VAL A 70 -4.42 15.16 3.25
CA VAL A 70 -3.32 14.32 2.75
C VAL A 70 -2.83 13.34 3.83
N ILE A 71 -2.69 13.79 5.08
CA ILE A 71 -2.28 12.94 6.19
C ILE A 71 -3.30 11.81 6.39
N ILE A 72 -4.60 12.14 6.47
CA ILE A 72 -5.68 11.15 6.62
C ILE A 72 -5.68 10.17 5.44
N SER A 73 -5.53 10.69 4.21
CA SER A 73 -5.45 9.86 3.00
C SER A 73 -4.27 8.90 3.04
N SER A 74 -3.11 9.34 3.52
CA SER A 74 -1.91 8.51 3.71
C SER A 74 -2.15 7.37 4.70
N PHE A 75 -2.77 7.66 5.86
CA PHE A 75 -3.14 6.63 6.83
C PHE A 75 -4.16 5.63 6.28
N LEU A 76 -5.19 6.11 5.59
CA LEU A 76 -6.19 5.25 4.95
C LEU A 76 -5.55 4.34 3.90
N LEU A 77 -4.71 4.88 3.02
CA LEU A 77 -4.00 4.07 2.02
C LEU A 77 -3.12 3.01 2.67
N THR A 78 -2.35 3.41 3.68
CA THR A 78 -1.46 2.49 4.42
C THR A 78 -2.27 1.39 5.10
N GLY A 79 -3.41 1.73 5.72
CA GLY A 79 -4.32 0.78 6.33
C GLY A 79 -4.92 -0.20 5.31
N ILE A 80 -5.41 0.31 4.17
CA ILE A 80 -5.94 -0.51 3.07
C ILE A 80 -4.86 -1.45 2.54
N TYR A 81 -3.62 -0.95 2.38
CA TYR A 81 -2.48 -1.74 1.96
C TYR A 81 -2.18 -2.86 2.95
N VAL A 82 -1.97 -2.54 4.24
CA VAL A 82 -1.62 -3.52 5.27
C VAL A 82 -2.72 -4.56 5.39
N TYR A 83 -3.99 -4.16 5.41
CA TYR A 83 -5.11 -5.09 5.47
C TYR A 83 -5.13 -6.05 4.28
N ARG A 84 -4.93 -5.53 3.07
CA ARG A 84 -5.00 -6.34 1.85
C ARG A 84 -3.76 -7.21 1.66
N ALA A 85 -2.57 -6.70 2.00
CA ALA A 85 -1.32 -7.45 2.02
C ALA A 85 -1.36 -8.58 3.06
N ASN A 86 -1.90 -8.32 4.25
CA ASN A 86 -2.09 -9.35 5.29
C ASN A 86 -3.10 -10.40 4.86
N LYS A 87 -4.22 -10.02 4.21
CA LYS A 87 -5.22 -10.96 3.69
C LYS A 87 -4.62 -11.91 2.65
N GLU A 88 -3.70 -11.42 1.82
CA GLU A 88 -2.96 -12.24 0.86
C GLU A 88 -1.89 -13.11 1.54
N PHE A 89 -1.22 -12.59 2.59
CA PHE A 89 -0.23 -13.34 3.37
C PHE A 89 -0.83 -14.52 4.14
N ASP A 90 -2.01 -14.33 4.76
CA ASP A 90 -2.71 -15.38 5.50
C ASP A 90 -3.27 -16.46 4.57
N ALA A 91 -3.77 -16.08 3.40
CA ALA A 91 -4.32 -17.02 2.42
C ALA A 91 -3.24 -17.99 1.88
N THR A 92 -2.02 -17.51 1.69
CA THR A 92 -0.90 -18.33 1.18
C THR A 92 -0.20 -19.12 2.29
N SER A 93 0.03 -18.51 3.45
CA SER A 93 0.73 -19.17 4.56
C SER A 93 -0.07 -20.33 5.15
N GLN A 94 -1.40 -20.18 5.27
CA GLN A 94 -2.24 -21.26 5.81
C GLN A 94 -2.36 -22.46 4.87
N LYS A 95 -2.34 -22.24 3.55
CA LYS A 95 -2.41 -23.34 2.57
C LYS A 95 -1.13 -24.17 2.56
N ILE A 96 0.04 -23.53 2.52
CA ILE A 96 1.33 -24.24 2.45
C ILE A 96 1.60 -25.01 3.75
N VAL A 97 1.28 -24.41 4.91
CA VAL A 97 1.43 -25.08 6.20
C VAL A 97 0.46 -26.26 6.35
N LYS A 98 -0.83 -26.11 5.98
CA LYS A 98 -1.78 -27.24 6.02
C LYS A 98 -1.39 -28.37 5.07
N GLN A 99 -0.87 -28.05 3.89
CA GLN A 99 -0.53 -29.04 2.88
C GLN A 99 0.73 -29.85 3.23
N HIS A 100 1.59 -29.35 4.12
CA HIS A 100 2.74 -30.10 4.62
C HIS A 100 2.51 -30.75 6.01
N ILE A 101 1.58 -30.23 6.81
CA ILE A 101 1.15 -30.90 8.06
C ILE A 101 0.26 -32.11 7.77
N ASN A 102 -0.59 -32.07 6.73
CA ASN A 102 -1.54 -33.14 6.43
C ASN A 102 -0.95 -34.29 5.58
N ASP A 103 0.28 -34.15 5.07
CA ASP A 103 0.94 -35.14 4.21
C ASP A 103 1.83 -36.15 4.98
N GLY A 104 1.67 -36.23 6.31
CA GLY A 104 2.14 -37.38 7.12
C GLY A 104 3.60 -37.80 6.91
N ARG A 105 4.52 -36.86 6.64
CA ARG A 105 5.96 -37.10 6.49
C ARG A 105 6.80 -36.46 7.59
N VAL A 106 6.31 -36.59 8.82
CA VAL A 106 7.15 -36.71 10.02
C VAL A 106 6.58 -37.85 10.86
#